data_AF-A0A2Z6U5Z1-F1
#
_entry.id   AF-A0A2Z6U5Z1-F1
#
_cell.length_a   1.000
_cell.length_b   1.000
_cell.length_c   1.000
_cell.angle_alpha   90.00
_cell.angle_beta   90.00
_cell.angle_gamma   90.00
#
_symmetry.space_group_name_H-M   'P 1'
#
loop_
_entity.id
_entity.type
_entity.pdbx_description
1 polymer ?
#
loop_
_entity_poly.entity_id
_entity_poly.type
_entity_poly.pdbx_seq_one_letter_code
_entity_poly.pdbx_strand_id
1 'polypeptide(L)'
;MTQIENLAIGLIAFLGVAIPALVYLVLLGLGIILEHPDDADKAISTSFNMFAIQTLIIFLFRAAINAENYQSFINTLGLGKVHHHFVDLVLMMLCMPLLFLLAAIIFSVPIAAWSELPHGFALLSQFLCFALVALYFPTRMLGLLLFNLLLTLFPLSLLQYYLGTHLSLFLLLMNRPFPVVKSPKLPFLLRYWWQFAISQKTVLINCLLSFITIASTVGSLRGELIEYANFVYLIGLMLILLLASCTQISVNRHLNEYAHFYEAHLDSKLIRLGVFVFPLGLLFVGLMSLVLLNGFSSPFIAVFVGCPLLFWMARKYESRLMIAWIALSICFLVLMIQL
;
A
#
# COMPACT_ATOMS: atom_id res chain seq x y z
N MET A 1 -26.61 8.07 9.58
CA MET A 1 -26.48 6.63 9.87
C MET A 1 -25.59 5.89 8.86
N THR A 2 -25.72 6.12 7.55
CA THR A 2 -24.96 5.43 6.48
C THR A 2 -23.44 5.58 6.50
N GLN A 3 -22.88 6.70 6.98
CA GLN A 3 -21.42 6.90 6.99
C GLN A 3 -20.69 6.11 8.09
N ILE A 4 -21.32 5.94 9.26
CA ILE A 4 -20.75 5.19 10.38
C ILE A 4 -20.77 3.69 10.06
N GLU A 5 -21.83 3.19 9.43
CA GLU A 5 -21.88 1.81 8.94
C GLU A 5 -20.81 1.56 7.88
N ASN A 6 -20.65 2.44 6.88
CA ASN A 6 -19.62 2.29 5.85
C ASN A 6 -18.20 2.36 6.43
N LEU A 7 -17.97 3.21 7.44
CA LEU A 7 -16.70 3.30 8.16
C LEU A 7 -16.44 2.05 8.99
N ALA A 8 -17.44 1.57 9.73
CA ALA A 8 -17.34 0.37 10.55
C ALA A 8 -17.09 -0.87 9.68
N ILE A 9 -17.77 -0.99 8.54
CA ILE A 9 -17.55 -2.05 7.56
C ILE A 9 -16.13 -1.97 6.99
N GLY A 10 -15.62 -0.77 6.69
CA GLY A 10 -14.25 -0.59 6.22
C GLY A 10 -13.18 -0.91 7.26
N LEU A 11 -13.42 -0.54 8.51
CA LEU A 11 -12.59 -0.93 9.64
C LEU A 11 -12.62 -2.46 9.79
N ILE A 12 -13.79 -3.10 9.82
CA ILE A 12 -13.91 -4.57 9.96
C ILE A 12 -13.26 -5.31 8.78
N ALA A 13 -13.38 -4.79 7.55
CA ALA A 13 -12.76 -5.33 6.34
C ALA A 13 -11.23 -5.34 6.40
N PHE A 14 -10.68 -4.19 6.78
CA PHE A 14 -9.25 -3.95 6.79
C PHE A 14 -8.60 -4.58 8.03
N LEU A 15 -9.27 -4.50 9.18
CA LEU A 15 -8.78 -5.07 10.43
C LEU A 15 -8.98 -6.58 10.52
N GLY A 16 -10.10 -7.12 10.07
CA GLY A 16 -10.50 -8.50 10.41
C GLY A 16 -9.59 -9.60 9.85
N VAL A 17 -9.04 -9.40 8.64
CA VAL A 17 -8.21 -10.42 7.97
C VAL A 17 -6.76 -9.96 7.78
N ALA A 18 -6.53 -8.66 7.54
CA ALA A 18 -5.18 -8.16 7.36
C ALA A 18 -4.41 -8.03 8.68
N ILE A 19 -5.08 -7.79 9.83
CA ILE A 19 -4.36 -7.68 11.11
C ILE A 19 -3.73 -8.99 11.55
N PRO A 20 -4.44 -10.14 11.64
CA PRO A 20 -3.79 -11.39 12.04
C PRO A 20 -2.62 -11.73 11.11
N ALA A 21 -2.77 -11.48 9.81
CA ALA A 21 -1.73 -11.72 8.83
C ALA A 21 -0.54 -10.75 8.95
N LEU A 22 -0.80 -9.46 9.13
CA LEU A 22 0.26 -8.48 9.41
C LEU A 22 0.96 -8.79 10.71
N VAL A 23 0.21 -9.07 11.78
CA VAL A 23 0.73 -9.36 13.11
C VAL A 23 1.60 -10.61 13.07
N TYR A 24 1.16 -11.68 12.41
CA TYR A 24 1.94 -12.90 12.28
C TYR A 24 3.20 -12.70 11.41
N LEU A 25 3.06 -12.00 10.27
CA LEU A 25 4.21 -11.63 9.43
C LEU A 25 5.23 -10.78 10.20
N VAL A 26 4.75 -9.90 11.06
CA VAL A 26 5.58 -9.01 11.85
C VAL A 26 6.24 -9.74 13.00
N LEU A 27 5.55 -10.65 13.68
CA LEU A 27 6.16 -11.45 14.74
C LEU A 27 7.23 -12.39 14.16
N LEU A 28 6.95 -13.02 13.02
CA LEU A 28 7.91 -13.86 12.31
C LEU A 28 9.08 -13.03 11.76
N GLY A 29 8.79 -11.87 11.17
CA GLY A 29 9.80 -10.97 10.63
C GLY A 29 10.69 -10.33 11.71
N LEU A 30 10.12 -9.95 12.85
CA LEU A 30 10.87 -9.44 14.00
C LEU A 30 11.73 -10.54 14.62
N GLY A 31 11.24 -11.78 14.71
CA GLY A 31 12.06 -12.93 15.12
C GLY A 31 13.26 -13.16 14.19
N ILE A 32 13.04 -13.12 12.88
CA ILE A 32 14.13 -13.24 11.89
C ILE A 32 15.15 -12.11 12.05
N ILE A 33 14.69 -10.86 12.19
CA ILE A 33 15.57 -9.68 12.27
C ILE A 33 16.35 -9.62 13.60
N LEU A 34 15.75 -10.05 14.71
CA LEU A 34 16.33 -9.94 16.05
C LEU A 34 17.12 -11.19 16.47
N GLU A 35 16.70 -12.39 16.08
CA GLU A 35 17.35 -13.65 16.50
C GLU A 35 18.41 -14.16 15.51
N HIS A 36 18.31 -13.81 14.22
CA HIS A 36 19.20 -14.33 13.17
C HIS A 36 19.89 -13.19 12.37
N PRO A 37 20.64 -12.27 13.01
CA PRO A 37 21.29 -11.15 12.32
C PRO A 37 22.37 -11.58 11.31
N ASP A 38 22.89 -12.80 11.45
CA ASP A 38 23.93 -13.36 10.56
C ASP A 38 23.38 -13.76 9.18
N ASP A 39 22.06 -13.97 9.05
CA ASP A 39 21.37 -14.16 7.76
C ASP A 39 20.91 -12.80 7.21
N ALA A 40 21.89 -11.98 6.83
CA ALA A 40 21.68 -10.59 6.46
C ALA A 40 20.72 -10.42 5.28
N ASP A 41 20.78 -11.31 4.28
CA ASP A 41 19.93 -11.25 3.09
C ASP A 41 18.44 -11.43 3.45
N LYS A 42 18.15 -12.41 4.30
CA LYS A 42 16.79 -12.68 4.76
C LYS A 42 16.28 -11.58 5.69
N ALA A 43 17.13 -11.07 6.59
CA ALA A 43 16.78 -9.95 7.47
C ALA A 43 16.52 -8.65 6.70
N ILE A 44 17.33 -8.35 5.68
CA ILE A 44 17.16 -7.16 4.81
C ILE A 44 15.87 -7.28 3.98
N SER A 45 15.62 -8.43 3.34
CA SER A 45 14.40 -8.68 2.58
C SER A 45 13.15 -8.52 3.45
N THR A 46 13.19 -9.09 4.66
CA THR A 46 12.11 -8.97 5.64
C THR A 46 11.89 -7.53 6.08
N SER A 47 12.96 -6.79 6.37
CA SER A 47 12.90 -5.38 6.77
C SER A 47 12.28 -4.50 5.68
N PHE A 48 12.68 -4.73 4.42
CA PHE A 48 12.07 -4.06 3.27
C PHE A 48 10.56 -4.31 3.20
N ASN A 49 10.12 -5.56 3.38
CA ASN A 49 8.70 -5.91 3.37
C ASN A 49 7.93 -5.15 4.44
N MET A 50 8.47 -5.10 5.67
CA MET A 50 7.83 -4.37 6.77
C MET A 50 7.71 -2.87 6.45
N PHE A 51 8.72 -2.26 5.84
CA PHE A 51 8.65 -0.87 5.40
C PHE A 51 7.60 -0.65 4.30
N ALA A 52 7.53 -1.55 3.31
CA ALA A 52 6.56 -1.46 2.22
C ALA A 52 5.11 -1.57 2.75
N ILE A 53 4.86 -2.52 3.65
CA ILE A 53 3.56 -2.71 4.31
C ILE A 53 3.17 -1.47 5.12
N GLN A 54 4.07 -0.98 5.98
CA GLN A 54 3.79 0.20 6.80
C GLN A 54 3.48 1.42 5.94
N THR A 55 4.24 1.59 4.86
CA THR A 55 4.03 2.67 3.90
C THR A 55 2.65 2.56 3.25
N LEU A 56 2.24 1.35 2.87
CA LEU A 56 0.93 1.12 2.28
C LEU A 56 -0.19 1.56 3.21
N ILE A 57 -0.11 1.19 4.49
CA ILE A 57 -1.11 1.59 5.49
C ILE A 57 -1.23 3.11 5.57
N ILE A 58 -0.10 3.82 5.71
CA ILE A 58 -0.12 5.28 5.79
C ILE A 58 -0.69 5.89 4.50
N PHE A 59 -0.34 5.36 3.34
CA PHE A 59 -0.88 5.84 2.06
C PHE A 59 -2.40 5.67 1.91
N LEU A 60 -2.94 4.55 2.40
CA LEU A 60 -4.37 4.28 2.37
C LEU A 60 -5.15 5.23 3.28
N PHE A 61 -4.60 5.54 4.46
CA PHE A 61 -5.23 6.44 5.43
C PHE A 61 -4.83 7.90 5.28
N ARG A 62 -3.87 8.24 4.40
CA ARG A 62 -3.32 9.59 4.24
C ARG A 62 -4.38 10.67 4.07
N ALA A 63 -5.36 10.44 3.20
CA ALA A 63 -6.43 11.40 2.95
C ALA A 63 -7.34 11.62 4.17
N ALA A 64 -7.49 10.59 5.02
CA ALA A 64 -8.23 10.67 6.28
C ALA A 64 -7.39 11.35 7.38
N ILE A 65 -6.10 11.01 7.49
CA ILE A 65 -5.16 11.61 8.45
C ILE A 65 -5.07 13.12 8.21
N ASN A 66 -4.78 13.52 6.96
CA ASN A 66 -4.64 14.94 6.58
C ASN A 66 -6.00 15.66 6.42
N ALA A 67 -7.12 14.95 6.62
CA ALA A 67 -8.48 15.44 6.39
C ALA A 67 -8.66 16.17 5.04
N GLU A 68 -8.07 15.66 3.95
CA GLU A 68 -7.98 16.34 2.64
C GLU A 68 -9.37 16.79 2.12
N ASN A 69 -10.42 16.01 2.39
CA ASN A 69 -11.79 16.30 1.96
C ASN A 69 -12.52 17.35 2.82
N TYR A 70 -12.04 17.61 4.04
CA TYR A 70 -12.69 18.51 5.00
C TYR A 70 -11.82 19.72 5.35
N GLN A 71 -10.70 19.90 4.66
CA GLN A 71 -9.70 20.91 4.99
C GLN A 71 -10.26 22.34 4.91
N SER A 72 -11.19 22.60 3.98
CA SER A 72 -11.89 23.89 3.89
C SER A 72 -12.71 24.18 5.14
N PHE A 73 -13.47 23.20 5.64
CA PHE A 73 -14.25 23.31 6.88
C PHE A 73 -13.34 23.47 8.09
N ILE A 74 -12.29 22.65 8.19
CA ILE A 74 -11.34 22.70 9.30
C ILE A 74 -10.64 24.07 9.38
N ASN A 75 -10.29 24.66 8.24
CA ASN A 75 -9.71 26.00 8.19
C ASN A 75 -10.66 27.10 8.73
N THR A 76 -11.98 26.88 8.69
CA THR A 76 -12.94 27.83 9.28
C THR A 76 -12.96 27.81 10.81
N LEU A 77 -12.45 26.75 11.44
CA LEU A 77 -12.38 26.62 12.91
C LEU A 77 -11.25 27.46 13.53
N GLY A 78 -10.40 28.10 12.72
CA GLY A 78 -9.34 28.99 13.19
C GLY A 78 -8.21 28.29 13.96
N LEU A 79 -8.09 26.96 13.82
CA LEU A 79 -7.03 26.18 14.47
C LEU A 79 -5.66 26.52 13.85
N GLY A 80 -4.63 26.62 14.69
CA GLY A 80 -3.27 26.90 14.23
C GLY A 80 -2.65 25.71 13.48
N LYS A 81 -1.71 25.99 12.56
CA LYS A 81 -1.00 24.94 11.78
C LYS A 81 -0.31 23.89 12.66
N VAL A 82 0.20 24.29 13.82
CA VAL A 82 0.85 23.38 14.78
C VAL A 82 -0.14 22.35 15.33
N HIS A 83 -1.38 22.78 15.59
CA HIS A 83 -2.42 21.87 16.08
C HIS A 83 -2.79 20.83 15.02
N HIS A 84 -2.90 21.25 13.75
CA HIS A 84 -3.12 20.32 12.65
C HIS A 84 -2.00 19.28 12.53
N HIS A 85 -0.74 19.72 12.50
CA HIS A 85 0.38 18.79 12.45
C HIS A 85 0.44 17.84 13.65
N PHE A 86 0.08 18.31 14.85
CA PHE A 86 0.02 17.44 16.01
C PHE A 86 -1.05 16.36 15.86
N VAL A 87 -2.26 16.73 15.40
CA VAL A 87 -3.35 15.77 15.15
C VAL A 87 -2.96 14.78 14.04
N ASP A 88 -2.36 15.27 12.95
CA ASP A 88 -1.87 14.42 11.85
C ASP A 88 -0.86 13.39 12.38
N LEU A 89 0.08 13.80 13.24
CA LEU A 89 1.05 12.91 13.86
C LEU A 89 0.40 11.89 14.79
N VAL A 90 -0.56 12.29 15.63
CA VAL A 90 -1.28 11.37 16.52
C VAL A 90 -2.07 10.33 15.71
N LEU A 91 -2.80 10.75 14.68
CA LEU A 91 -3.54 9.86 13.80
C LEU A 91 -2.62 8.95 12.99
N MET A 92 -1.48 9.48 12.52
CA MET A 92 -0.45 8.69 11.87
C MET A 92 0.03 7.58 12.79
N MET A 93 0.42 7.91 14.03
CA MET A 93 0.89 6.93 15.03
C MET A 93 -0.15 5.85 15.31
N LEU A 94 -1.44 6.19 15.43
CA LEU A 94 -2.52 5.20 15.59
C LEU A 94 -2.63 4.22 14.41
N CYS A 95 -2.21 4.63 13.21
CA CYS A 95 -2.13 3.76 12.03
C CYS A 95 -0.83 2.93 11.97
N MET A 96 0.03 2.98 13.00
CA MET A 96 1.32 2.26 13.05
C MET A 96 1.38 1.26 14.20
N PRO A 97 0.52 0.22 14.23
CA PRO A 97 0.60 -0.80 15.29
C PRO A 97 1.97 -1.50 15.36
N LEU A 98 2.68 -1.59 14.23
CA LEU A 98 4.00 -2.21 14.13
C LEU A 98 5.07 -1.43 14.88
N LEU A 99 5.00 -0.10 14.83
CA LEU A 99 5.93 0.79 15.52
C LEU A 99 5.79 0.60 17.04
N PHE A 100 4.56 0.51 17.54
CA PHE A 100 4.31 0.27 18.96
C PHE A 100 4.75 -1.11 19.42
N LEU A 101 4.50 -2.15 18.62
CA LEU A 101 4.95 -3.50 18.93
C LEU A 101 6.48 -3.59 18.99
N LEU A 102 7.17 -3.03 17.99
CA LEU A 102 8.63 -2.98 17.97
C LEU A 102 9.19 -2.17 19.15
N ALA A 103 8.59 -1.02 19.45
CA ALA A 103 8.98 -0.22 20.61
C ALA A 103 8.82 -1.04 21.91
N ALA A 104 7.68 -1.71 22.10
CA ALA A 104 7.43 -2.54 23.28
C ALA A 104 8.47 -3.66 23.42
N ILE A 105 8.84 -4.32 22.31
CA ILE A 105 9.88 -5.34 22.30
C ILE A 105 11.24 -4.74 22.70
N ILE A 106 11.69 -3.67 22.07
CA ILE A 106 12.98 -3.03 22.37
C ILE A 106 13.02 -2.55 23.82
N PHE A 107 11.97 -1.90 24.30
CA PHE A 107 11.90 -1.38 25.67
C PHE A 107 11.68 -2.46 26.72
N SER A 108 11.29 -3.68 26.33
CA SER A 108 11.26 -4.84 27.24
C SER A 108 12.66 -5.38 27.55
N VAL A 109 13.66 -5.07 26.71
CA VAL A 109 15.05 -5.49 26.91
C VAL A 109 15.72 -4.62 27.99
N PRO A 110 16.46 -5.21 28.95
CA PRO A 110 17.20 -4.45 29.95
C PRO A 110 18.12 -3.41 29.30
N ILE A 111 18.17 -2.21 29.89
CA ILE A 111 18.98 -1.07 29.39
C ILE A 111 20.45 -1.47 29.17
N ALA A 112 20.99 -2.36 30.02
CA ALA A 112 22.35 -2.85 29.93
C ALA A 112 22.65 -3.59 28.60
N ALA A 113 21.64 -4.18 27.96
CA ALA A 113 21.78 -4.91 26.70
C ALA A 113 21.43 -4.07 25.45
N TRP A 114 21.09 -2.78 25.62
CA TRP A 114 20.71 -1.93 24.48
C TRP A 114 21.84 -1.71 23.47
N SER A 115 23.11 -1.76 23.90
CA SER A 115 24.27 -1.68 23.01
C SER A 115 24.34 -2.85 22.02
N GLU A 116 23.67 -3.97 22.32
CA GLU A 116 23.62 -5.17 21.48
C GLU A 116 22.52 -5.09 20.41
N LEU A 117 21.63 -4.09 20.49
CA LEU A 117 20.46 -3.92 19.61
C LEU A 117 20.49 -2.65 18.74
N PRO A 118 21.63 -2.22 18.15
CA PRO A 118 21.69 -1.00 17.35
C PRO A 118 20.78 -1.09 16.10
N HIS A 119 20.60 -2.30 15.57
CA HIS A 119 19.72 -2.58 14.43
C HIS A 119 18.24 -2.43 14.80
N GLY A 120 17.84 -2.73 16.04
CA GLY A 120 16.47 -2.53 16.53
C GLY A 120 16.09 -1.05 16.61
N PHE A 121 16.97 -0.23 17.17
CA PHE A 121 16.77 1.23 17.20
C PHE A 121 16.78 1.86 15.81
N ALA A 122 17.66 1.40 14.92
CA ALA A 122 17.68 1.84 13.53
C ALA A 122 16.40 1.45 12.77
N LEU A 123 15.86 0.25 13.01
CA LEU A 123 14.57 -0.18 12.46
C LEU A 123 13.42 0.70 12.98
N LEU A 124 13.40 1.00 14.28
CA LEU A 124 12.39 1.84 14.92
C LEU A 124 12.39 3.27 14.35
N SER A 125 13.56 3.90 14.24
CA SER A 125 13.68 5.23 13.64
C SER A 125 13.22 5.23 12.18
N GLN A 126 13.52 4.15 11.45
CA GLN A 126 13.17 4.04 10.05
C GLN A 126 11.67 3.89 9.81
N PHE A 127 10.96 3.12 10.64
CA PHE A 127 9.50 3.08 10.60
C PHE A 127 8.89 4.48 10.73
N LEU A 128 9.37 5.27 11.70
CA LEU A 128 8.90 6.64 11.90
C LEU A 128 9.19 7.53 10.68
N CYS A 129 10.42 7.49 10.15
CA CYS A 129 10.80 8.28 8.98
C CYS A 129 9.98 7.92 7.73
N PHE A 130 9.76 6.63 7.47
CA PHE A 130 8.95 6.17 6.34
C PHE A 130 7.51 6.67 6.45
N ALA A 131 6.92 6.63 7.65
CA ALA A 131 5.58 7.14 7.87
C ALA A 131 5.46 8.65 7.65
N LEU A 132 6.42 9.43 8.14
CA LEU A 132 6.45 10.88 7.92
C LEU A 132 6.58 11.23 6.42
N VAL A 133 7.46 10.53 5.70
CA VAL A 133 7.63 10.74 4.26
C VAL A 133 6.39 10.31 3.50
N ALA A 134 5.76 9.19 3.86
CA ALA A 134 4.52 8.75 3.25
C ALA A 134 3.38 9.76 3.46
N LEU A 135 3.28 10.36 4.64
CA LEU A 135 2.23 11.32 4.98
C LEU A 135 2.41 12.65 4.24
N TYR A 136 3.60 13.24 4.30
CA TYR A 136 3.85 14.59 3.82
C TYR A 136 4.46 14.67 2.41
N PHE A 137 5.18 13.65 1.97
CA PHE A 137 5.90 13.62 0.69
C PHE A 137 5.61 12.37 -0.15
N PRO A 138 4.33 12.07 -0.46
CA PRO A 138 3.94 10.81 -1.09
C PRO A 138 4.62 10.56 -2.44
N THR A 139 4.87 11.61 -3.23
CA THR A 139 5.55 11.47 -4.53
C THR A 139 7.00 11.01 -4.40
N ARG A 140 7.67 11.32 -3.28
CA ARG A 140 9.06 10.91 -3.02
C ARG A 140 9.13 9.49 -2.47
N MET A 141 8.04 9.01 -1.87
CA MET A 141 7.99 7.69 -1.25
C MET A 141 8.23 6.54 -2.22
N LEU A 142 7.70 6.64 -3.45
CA LEU A 142 7.95 5.61 -4.46
C LEU A 142 9.43 5.52 -4.81
N GLY A 143 10.09 6.67 -4.99
CA GLY A 143 11.52 6.73 -5.24
C GLY A 143 12.33 6.16 -4.08
N LEU A 144 11.92 6.45 -2.84
CA LEU A 144 12.53 5.87 -1.65
C LEU A 144 12.40 4.35 -1.64
N LEU A 145 11.20 3.81 -1.86
CA LEU A 145 10.99 2.36 -1.86
C LEU A 145 11.74 1.66 -2.99
N LEU A 146 11.76 2.24 -4.20
CA LEU A 146 12.54 1.69 -5.31
C LEU A 146 14.04 1.69 -5.01
N PHE A 147 14.55 2.76 -4.40
CA PHE A 147 15.95 2.81 -3.98
C PHE A 147 16.25 1.75 -2.92
N ASN A 148 15.39 1.59 -1.91
CA ASN A 148 15.57 0.57 -0.89
C ASN A 148 15.46 -0.85 -1.45
N LEU A 149 14.57 -1.08 -2.42
CA LEU A 149 14.51 -2.34 -3.17
C LEU A 149 15.80 -2.60 -3.95
N LEU A 150 16.42 -1.58 -4.53
CA LEU A 150 17.72 -1.74 -5.18
C LEU A 150 18.82 -2.07 -4.16
N LEU A 151 18.77 -1.48 -2.96
CA LEU A 151 19.74 -1.79 -1.90
C LEU A 151 19.67 -3.26 -1.47
N THR A 152 18.50 -3.91 -1.53
CA THR A 152 18.38 -5.34 -1.19
C THR A 152 19.09 -6.27 -2.18
N LEU A 153 19.54 -5.77 -3.34
CA LEU A 153 20.27 -6.56 -4.33
C LEU A 153 21.78 -6.61 -4.07
N PHE A 154 22.28 -5.83 -3.11
CA PHE A 154 23.69 -5.77 -2.77
C PHE A 154 23.96 -6.60 -1.50
N PRO A 155 25.14 -7.26 -1.41
CA PRO A 155 25.53 -8.03 -0.23
C PRO A 155 25.94 -7.07 0.90
N LEU A 156 24.95 -6.51 1.58
CA LEU A 156 25.11 -5.55 2.67
C LEU A 156 24.89 -6.24 4.01
N SER A 157 25.57 -5.78 5.06
CA SER A 157 25.13 -6.11 6.42
C SER A 157 23.82 -5.37 6.75
N LEU A 158 23.04 -5.90 7.69
CA LEU A 158 21.76 -5.30 8.09
C LEU A 158 21.91 -3.83 8.53
N LEU A 159 22.99 -3.50 9.25
CA LEU A 159 23.27 -2.14 9.67
C LEU A 159 23.66 -1.23 8.49
N GLN A 160 24.44 -1.73 7.52
CA GLN A 160 24.78 -0.97 6.31
C GLN A 160 23.54 -0.68 5.48
N TYR A 161 22.62 -1.64 5.39
CA TYR A 161 21.31 -1.42 4.76
C TYR A 161 20.55 -0.28 5.45
N TYR A 162 20.39 -0.31 6.77
CA TYR A 162 19.71 0.77 7.52
C TYR A 162 20.44 2.12 7.48
N LEU A 163 21.75 2.15 7.35
CA LEU A 163 22.47 3.42 7.16
C LEU A 163 22.26 3.97 5.74
N GLY A 164 22.29 3.09 4.73
CA GLY A 164 22.02 3.44 3.34
C GLY A 164 20.60 3.97 3.13
N THR A 165 19.62 3.36 3.80
CA THR A 165 18.23 3.82 3.79
C THR A 165 18.09 5.20 4.44
N HIS A 166 18.73 5.48 5.59
CA HIS A 166 18.73 6.79 6.24
C HIS A 166 19.41 7.85 5.37
N LEU A 167 20.53 7.50 4.73
CA LEU A 167 21.20 8.38 3.78
C LEU A 167 20.26 8.71 2.61
N SER A 168 19.54 7.72 2.08
CA SER A 168 18.58 7.95 0.99
C SER A 168 17.42 8.86 1.41
N LEU A 169 16.90 8.70 2.63
CA LEU A 169 15.90 9.57 3.24
C LEU A 169 16.42 11.01 3.34
N PHE A 170 17.64 11.19 3.85
CA PHE A 170 18.27 12.50 3.97
C PHE A 170 18.43 13.18 2.61
N LEU A 171 18.96 12.46 1.61
CA LEU A 171 19.12 12.96 0.25
C LEU A 171 17.77 13.31 -0.40
N LEU A 172 16.74 12.50 -0.18
CA LEU A 172 15.40 12.76 -0.70
C LEU A 172 14.72 13.96 -0.05
N LEU A 173 15.00 14.25 1.22
CA LEU A 173 14.50 15.44 1.92
C LEU A 173 15.23 16.70 1.44
N MET A 174 16.55 16.62 1.22
CA MET A 174 17.38 17.72 0.70
C MET A 174 17.02 18.10 -0.75
N ASN A 175 16.60 17.12 -1.56
CA ASN A 175 16.21 17.39 -2.94
C ASN A 175 14.94 18.27 -3.00
N ARG A 176 15.05 19.41 -3.69
CA ARG A 176 13.88 20.20 -4.09
C ARG A 176 12.97 19.34 -4.98
N PRO A 177 11.63 19.56 -4.95
CA PRO A 177 10.74 18.80 -5.81
C PRO A 177 11.25 18.87 -7.25
N PHE A 178 11.43 17.70 -7.88
CA PHE A 178 11.80 17.66 -9.28
C PHE A 178 10.78 18.51 -10.06
N PRO A 179 11.24 19.46 -10.89
CA PRO A 179 10.34 20.20 -11.75
C PRO A 179 9.56 19.18 -12.57
N VAL A 180 8.24 19.31 -12.57
CA VAL A 180 7.34 18.45 -13.35
C VAL A 180 7.90 18.37 -14.76
N VAL A 181 8.35 17.18 -15.15
CA VAL A 181 8.93 16.95 -16.48
C VAL A 181 7.93 17.47 -17.50
N LYS A 182 8.39 18.37 -18.39
CA LYS A 182 7.55 18.90 -19.47
C LYS A 182 6.86 17.73 -20.15
N SER A 183 5.54 17.80 -20.29
CA SER A 183 4.76 16.70 -20.85
C SER A 183 5.40 16.25 -22.18
N PRO A 184 5.73 14.96 -22.35
CA PRO A 184 6.28 14.48 -23.61
C PRO A 184 5.34 14.85 -24.76
N LYS A 185 5.90 15.12 -25.96
CA LYS A 185 5.12 15.35 -27.18
C LYS A 185 4.51 14.02 -27.64
N LEU A 186 3.48 13.58 -26.93
CA LEU A 186 2.71 12.40 -27.24
C LEU A 186 1.57 12.75 -28.21
N PRO A 187 1.13 11.81 -29.05
CA PRO A 187 -0.14 11.90 -29.77
C PRO A 187 -1.27 12.29 -28.81
N PHE A 188 -2.27 13.04 -29.29
CA PHE A 188 -3.34 13.63 -28.46
C PHE A 188 -3.97 12.63 -27.47
N LEU A 189 -4.26 11.40 -27.92
CA LEU A 189 -4.84 10.34 -27.08
C LEU A 189 -3.87 9.85 -25.98
N LEU A 190 -2.62 9.57 -26.34
CA LEU A 190 -1.58 9.17 -25.38
C LEU A 190 -1.25 10.28 -24.39
N ARG A 191 -1.28 11.55 -24.84
CA ARG A 191 -1.09 12.72 -23.98
C ARG A 191 -2.21 12.83 -22.95
N TYR A 192 -3.45 12.60 -23.37
CA TYR A 192 -4.59 12.55 -22.46
C TYR A 192 -4.41 11.43 -21.42
N TRP A 193 -4.11 10.21 -21.84
CA TRP A 193 -3.87 9.08 -20.93
C TRP A 193 -2.71 9.31 -19.97
N TRP A 194 -1.63 9.93 -20.45
CA TRP A 194 -0.49 10.32 -19.65
C TRP A 194 -0.86 11.38 -18.60
N GLN A 195 -1.60 12.41 -19.00
CA GLN A 195 -2.09 13.43 -18.08
C GLN A 195 -3.10 12.88 -17.08
N PHE A 196 -3.93 11.93 -17.49
CA PHE A 196 -4.88 11.23 -16.64
C PHE A 196 -4.18 10.32 -15.62
N ALA A 197 -3.16 9.57 -16.04
CA ALA A 197 -2.34 8.77 -15.12
C ALA A 197 -1.60 9.66 -14.12
N ILE A 198 -1.10 10.84 -14.56
CA ILE A 198 -0.49 11.83 -13.68
C ILE A 198 -1.51 12.46 -12.73
N SER A 199 -2.74 12.70 -13.16
CA SER A 199 -3.79 13.26 -12.30
C SER A 199 -4.27 12.25 -11.25
N GLN A 200 -4.25 10.96 -11.57
CA GLN A 200 -4.58 9.85 -10.65
C GLN A 200 -3.35 9.19 -10.00
N LYS A 201 -2.22 9.91 -9.94
CA LYS A 201 -0.92 9.40 -9.44
C LYS A 201 -0.99 8.70 -8.08
N THR A 202 -1.82 9.18 -7.16
CA THR A 202 -1.92 8.63 -5.80
C THR A 202 -2.38 7.18 -5.82
N VAL A 203 -3.34 6.84 -6.68
CA VAL A 203 -3.85 5.47 -6.74
C VAL A 203 -2.94 4.58 -7.57
N LEU A 204 -2.31 5.12 -8.62
CA LEU A 204 -1.24 4.42 -9.32
C LEU A 204 -0.13 3.99 -8.35
N ILE A 205 0.30 4.92 -7.48
CA ILE A 205 1.28 4.67 -6.43
C ILE A 205 0.74 3.60 -5.47
N ASN A 206 -0.50 3.69 -4.98
CA ASN A 206 -1.08 2.70 -4.07
C ASN A 206 -1.13 1.28 -4.68
N CYS A 207 -1.52 1.16 -5.95
CA CYS A 207 -1.57 -0.13 -6.64
C CYS A 207 -0.18 -0.71 -6.87
N LEU A 208 0.79 0.11 -7.30
CA LEU A 208 2.18 -0.32 -7.46
C LEU A 208 2.81 -0.73 -6.13
N LEU A 209 2.56 0.04 -5.08
CA LEU A 209 3.10 -0.19 -3.75
C LEU A 209 2.48 -1.44 -3.11
N SER A 210 1.17 -1.65 -3.30
CA SER A 210 0.51 -2.91 -2.96
C SER A 210 1.17 -4.08 -3.69
N PHE A 211 1.37 -3.97 -5.02
CA PHE A 211 2.00 -5.02 -5.81
C PHE A 211 3.42 -5.36 -5.35
N ILE A 212 4.27 -4.35 -5.14
CA ILE A 212 5.64 -4.53 -4.62
C ILE A 212 5.60 -5.26 -3.28
N THR A 213 4.74 -4.79 -2.36
CA THR A 213 4.58 -5.37 -1.03
C THR A 213 4.17 -6.84 -1.09
N ILE A 214 3.25 -7.19 -1.99
CA ILE A 214 2.77 -8.56 -2.16
C ILE A 214 3.87 -9.45 -2.73
N ALA A 215 4.51 -9.01 -3.82
CA ALA A 215 5.55 -9.78 -4.49
C ALA A 215 6.74 -10.05 -3.56
N SER A 216 7.14 -9.05 -2.78
CA SER A 216 8.27 -9.16 -1.86
C SER A 216 7.92 -10.03 -0.63
N THR A 217 6.72 -9.88 -0.08
CA THR A 217 6.24 -10.71 1.05
C THR A 217 6.14 -12.18 0.67
N VAL A 218 5.64 -12.48 -0.52
CA VAL A 218 5.59 -13.87 -1.02
C VAL A 218 6.98 -14.42 -1.31
N GLY A 219 7.88 -13.62 -1.88
CA GLY A 219 9.27 -14.03 -2.06
C GLY A 219 9.91 -14.50 -0.75
N SER A 220 9.71 -13.76 0.35
CA SER A 220 10.32 -14.08 1.65
C SER A 220 9.64 -15.25 2.37
N LEU A 221 8.31 -15.37 2.30
CA LEU A 221 7.57 -16.42 3.03
C LEU A 221 7.59 -17.79 2.36
N ARG A 222 7.76 -17.83 1.03
CA ARG A 222 7.55 -19.06 0.26
C ARG A 222 8.54 -20.17 0.57
N GLY A 223 9.73 -19.84 1.08
CA GLY A 223 10.71 -20.85 1.51
C GLY A 223 10.28 -21.60 2.78
N GLU A 224 9.44 -21.00 3.62
CA GLU A 224 9.14 -21.52 4.95
C GLU A 224 7.66 -21.88 5.12
N LEU A 225 6.76 -21.10 4.53
CA LEU A 225 5.32 -21.15 4.75
C LEU A 225 4.57 -20.86 3.44
N ILE A 226 4.61 -21.81 2.50
CA ILE A 226 4.02 -21.68 1.16
C ILE A 226 2.53 -21.35 1.20
N GLU A 227 1.75 -22.03 2.04
CA GLU A 227 0.30 -21.83 2.16
C GLU A 227 -0.03 -20.41 2.63
N TYR A 228 0.74 -19.93 3.60
CA TYR A 228 0.60 -18.57 4.12
C TYR A 228 1.05 -17.50 3.12
N ALA A 229 2.13 -17.77 2.36
CA ALA A 229 2.56 -16.90 1.26
C ALA A 229 1.47 -16.77 0.19
N ASN A 230 0.84 -17.89 -0.19
CA ASN A 230 -0.28 -17.90 -1.14
C ASN A 230 -1.50 -17.14 -0.61
N PHE A 231 -1.77 -17.25 0.68
CA PHE A 231 -2.84 -16.51 1.35
C PHE A 231 -2.61 -14.98 1.28
N VAL A 232 -1.42 -14.51 1.66
CA VAL A 232 -1.06 -13.09 1.59
C VAL A 232 -1.12 -12.60 0.13
N TYR A 233 -0.68 -13.42 -0.81
CA TYR A 233 -0.75 -13.10 -2.24
C TYR A 233 -2.17 -12.81 -2.71
N LEU A 234 -3.10 -13.70 -2.38
CA LEU A 234 -4.48 -13.66 -2.86
C LEU A 234 -5.22 -12.44 -2.31
N ILE A 235 -5.09 -12.19 -1.00
CA ILE A 235 -5.66 -10.99 -0.36
C ILE A 235 -5.04 -9.73 -0.94
N GLY A 236 -3.74 -9.75 -1.19
CA GLY A 236 -3.04 -8.68 -1.86
C GLY A 236 -3.61 -8.32 -3.23
N LEU A 237 -3.83 -9.31 -4.09
CA LEU A 237 -4.46 -9.09 -5.40
C LEU A 237 -5.86 -8.50 -5.26
N MET A 238 -6.64 -8.98 -4.28
CA MET A 238 -7.97 -8.44 -3.99
C MET A 238 -7.89 -6.99 -3.52
N LEU A 239 -6.87 -6.60 -2.76
CA LEU A 239 -6.65 -5.21 -2.37
C LEU A 239 -6.35 -4.32 -3.58
N ILE A 240 -5.49 -4.77 -4.50
CA ILE A 240 -5.23 -4.04 -5.76
C ILE A 240 -6.54 -3.80 -6.53
N LEU A 241 -7.39 -4.82 -6.62
CA LEU A 241 -8.68 -4.74 -7.29
C LEU A 241 -9.67 -3.78 -6.58
N LEU A 242 -9.67 -3.76 -5.25
CA LEU A 242 -10.46 -2.79 -4.49
C LEU A 242 -9.99 -1.36 -4.77
N LEU A 243 -8.68 -1.11 -4.73
CA LEU A 243 -8.11 0.21 -5.01
C LEU A 243 -8.41 0.68 -6.43
N ALA A 244 -8.35 -0.23 -7.39
CA ALA A 244 -8.77 -0.01 -8.77
C ALA A 244 -10.26 0.34 -8.92
N SER A 245 -11.10 -0.31 -8.12
CA SER A 245 -12.54 -0.07 -8.14
C SER A 245 -12.88 1.29 -7.50
N CYS A 246 -12.13 1.68 -6.47
CA CYS A 246 -12.25 3.01 -5.85
C CYS A 246 -11.86 4.14 -6.82
N THR A 247 -10.81 3.97 -7.65
CA THR A 247 -10.51 4.96 -8.70
C THR A 247 -11.59 5.07 -9.73
N GLN A 248 -12.16 3.95 -10.16
CA GLN A 248 -13.29 3.95 -11.09
C GLN A 248 -14.43 4.80 -10.56
N ILE A 249 -14.83 4.64 -9.29
CA ILE A 249 -15.92 5.41 -8.69
C ILE A 249 -15.58 6.91 -8.71
N SER A 250 -14.38 7.28 -8.26
CA SER A 250 -13.92 8.66 -8.25
C SER A 250 -13.91 9.30 -9.65
N VAL A 251 -13.39 8.58 -10.64
CA VAL A 251 -13.28 9.07 -12.02
C VAL A 251 -14.66 9.14 -12.68
N ASN A 252 -15.53 8.15 -12.48
CA ASN A 252 -16.89 8.18 -13.00
C ASN A 252 -17.67 9.36 -12.43
N ARG A 253 -17.52 9.65 -11.15
CA ARG A 253 -18.12 10.84 -10.53
C ARG A 253 -17.62 12.12 -11.20
N HIS A 254 -16.32 12.26 -11.38
CA HIS A 254 -15.73 13.43 -12.05
C HIS A 254 -16.18 13.56 -13.52
N LEU A 255 -16.24 12.45 -14.26
CA LEU A 255 -16.73 12.43 -15.63
C LEU A 255 -18.20 12.83 -15.73
N ASN A 256 -19.02 12.41 -14.77
CA ASN A 256 -20.43 12.78 -14.73
C ASN A 256 -20.62 14.25 -14.33
N GLU A 257 -19.83 14.77 -13.38
CA GLU A 257 -19.85 16.18 -12.98
C GLU A 257 -19.49 17.12 -14.15
N TYR A 258 -18.59 16.70 -15.03
CA TYR A 258 -18.16 17.49 -16.19
C TYR A 258 -18.56 16.85 -17.53
N ALA A 259 -19.72 16.18 -17.59
CA ALA A 259 -20.15 15.38 -18.73
C ALA A 259 -20.11 16.14 -20.06
N HIS A 260 -20.62 17.37 -20.10
CA HIS A 260 -20.65 18.20 -21.31
C HIS A 260 -19.26 18.60 -21.82
N PHE A 261 -18.30 18.83 -20.92
CA PHE A 261 -16.93 19.14 -21.31
C PHE A 261 -16.27 17.93 -21.98
N TYR A 262 -16.44 16.76 -21.37
CA TYR A 262 -15.90 15.52 -21.91
C TYR A 262 -16.59 15.16 -23.23
N GLU A 263 -17.93 15.16 -23.31
CA GLU A 263 -18.67 14.90 -24.56
C GLU A 263 -18.24 15.80 -25.73
N ALA A 264 -17.87 17.06 -25.47
CA ALA A 264 -17.47 18.00 -26.50
C ALA A 264 -16.01 17.84 -26.98
N HIS A 265 -15.10 17.29 -26.16
CA HIS A 265 -13.66 17.29 -26.45
C HIS A 265 -13.03 15.90 -26.49
N LEU A 266 -13.66 14.89 -25.89
CA LEU A 266 -13.11 13.57 -25.64
C LEU A 266 -14.20 12.48 -25.71
N ASP A 267 -13.82 11.26 -26.08
CA ASP A 267 -14.76 10.15 -25.95
C ASP A 267 -14.81 9.67 -24.48
N SER A 268 -15.86 10.07 -23.77
CA SER A 268 -16.08 9.68 -22.37
C SER A 268 -16.11 8.16 -22.15
N LYS A 269 -16.38 7.36 -23.18
CA LYS A 269 -16.30 5.89 -23.11
C LYS A 269 -14.86 5.41 -23.06
N LEU A 270 -13.99 5.97 -23.91
CA LEU A 270 -12.56 5.66 -23.90
C LEU A 270 -11.94 6.00 -22.55
N ILE A 271 -12.27 7.17 -22.00
CA ILE A 271 -11.77 7.60 -20.68
C ILE A 271 -12.17 6.61 -19.59
N ARG A 272 -13.45 6.20 -19.57
CA ARG A 272 -13.91 5.18 -18.63
C ARG A 272 -13.14 3.88 -18.80
N LEU A 273 -12.86 3.46 -20.04
CA LEU A 273 -12.15 2.21 -20.31
C LEU A 273 -10.70 2.22 -19.79
N GLY A 274 -9.92 3.27 -20.02
CA GLY A 274 -8.51 3.25 -19.64
C GLY A 274 -8.23 3.46 -18.15
N VAL A 275 -9.23 3.85 -17.34
CA VAL A 275 -9.16 3.71 -15.87
C VAL A 275 -8.91 2.25 -15.47
N PHE A 276 -9.39 1.30 -16.27
CA PHE A 276 -9.27 -0.13 -16.00
C PHE A 276 -8.02 -0.77 -16.56
N VAL A 277 -7.42 -0.19 -17.61
CA VAL A 277 -6.29 -0.82 -18.31
C VAL A 277 -5.11 -1.04 -17.36
N PHE A 278 -4.82 -0.06 -16.50
CA PHE A 278 -3.68 -0.17 -15.59
C PHE A 278 -3.91 -1.18 -14.46
N PRO A 279 -5.02 -1.17 -13.70
CA PRO A 279 -5.22 -2.16 -12.65
C PRO A 279 -5.52 -3.56 -13.17
N LEU A 280 -6.20 -3.71 -14.32
CA LEU A 280 -6.34 -5.00 -14.99
C LEU A 280 -4.98 -5.52 -15.46
N GLY A 281 -4.10 -4.65 -15.94
CA GLY A 281 -2.72 -4.99 -16.26
C GLY A 281 -1.96 -5.51 -15.05
N LEU A 282 -2.02 -4.81 -13.91
CA LEU A 282 -1.41 -5.28 -12.66
C LEU A 282 -2.00 -6.59 -12.15
N LEU A 283 -3.32 -6.74 -12.24
CA LEU A 283 -4.00 -7.98 -11.85
C LEU A 283 -3.63 -9.13 -12.77
N PHE A 284 -3.52 -8.88 -14.08
CA PHE A 284 -3.07 -9.87 -15.05
C PHE A 284 -1.63 -10.28 -14.78
N VAL A 285 -0.71 -9.33 -14.56
CA VAL A 285 0.68 -9.62 -14.19
C VAL A 285 0.74 -10.41 -12.88
N GLY A 286 -0.06 -10.02 -11.89
CA GLY A 286 -0.18 -10.73 -10.62
C GLY A 286 -0.64 -12.17 -10.83
N LEU A 287 -1.76 -12.37 -11.50
CA LEU A 287 -2.26 -13.70 -11.86
C LEU A 287 -1.25 -14.54 -12.62
N MET A 288 -0.60 -13.98 -13.64
CA MET A 288 0.43 -14.69 -14.41
C MET A 288 1.61 -15.10 -13.53
N SER A 289 2.07 -14.23 -12.63
CA SER A 289 3.13 -14.60 -11.69
C SER A 289 2.67 -15.71 -10.75
N LEU A 290 1.41 -15.70 -10.31
CA LEU A 290 0.82 -16.80 -9.53
C LEU A 290 0.83 -18.12 -10.33
N VAL A 291 0.48 -18.10 -11.62
CA VAL A 291 0.48 -19.29 -12.49
C VAL A 291 1.89 -19.84 -12.61
N LEU A 292 2.86 -18.96 -12.86
CA LEU A 292 4.27 -19.34 -12.98
C LEU A 292 4.81 -19.94 -11.68
N LEU A 293 4.34 -19.45 -10.54
CA LEU A 293 4.81 -19.91 -9.24
C LEU A 293 4.14 -21.25 -8.85
N ASN A 294 2.82 -21.37 -8.92
CA ASN A 294 2.07 -22.49 -8.31
C ASN A 294 1.39 -23.43 -9.32
N GLY A 295 1.55 -23.20 -10.63
CA GLY A 295 0.75 -23.89 -11.65
C GLY A 295 -0.73 -23.48 -11.61
N PHE A 296 -1.56 -24.09 -12.46
CA PHE A 296 -3.00 -23.83 -12.50
C PHE A 296 -3.70 -24.57 -11.34
N SER A 297 -4.22 -23.82 -10.37
CA SER A 297 -4.89 -24.36 -9.16
C SER A 297 -6.28 -23.71 -8.89
N SER A 298 -7.02 -24.17 -7.88
CA SER A 298 -8.34 -23.61 -7.52
C SER A 298 -8.36 -22.08 -7.19
N PRO A 299 -7.29 -21.45 -6.65
CA PRO A 299 -7.26 -20.02 -6.37
C PRO A 299 -7.44 -19.16 -7.63
N PHE A 300 -7.12 -19.69 -8.81
CA PHE A 300 -7.30 -19.00 -10.08
C PHE A 300 -8.78 -18.82 -10.43
N ILE A 301 -9.59 -19.86 -10.20
CA ILE A 301 -11.04 -19.82 -10.46
C ILE A 301 -11.68 -18.78 -9.55
N ALA A 302 -11.27 -18.75 -8.29
CA ALA A 302 -11.66 -17.74 -7.32
C ALA A 302 -11.39 -16.32 -7.84
N VAL A 303 -10.17 -15.99 -8.26
CA VAL A 303 -9.87 -14.65 -8.78
C VAL A 303 -10.59 -14.35 -10.10
N PHE A 304 -10.70 -15.33 -11.01
CA PHE A 304 -11.41 -15.17 -12.29
C PHE A 304 -12.91 -14.91 -12.11
N VAL A 305 -13.53 -15.42 -11.06
CA VAL A 305 -14.95 -15.18 -10.73
C VAL A 305 -15.10 -13.91 -9.88
N GLY A 306 -14.19 -13.69 -8.93
CA GLY A 306 -14.20 -12.52 -8.04
C GLY A 306 -14.00 -11.19 -8.77
N CYS A 307 -13.13 -11.16 -9.78
CA CYS A 307 -12.83 -9.94 -10.54
C CYS A 307 -14.05 -9.37 -11.28
N PRO A 308 -14.76 -10.14 -12.12
CA PRO A 308 -15.99 -9.69 -12.76
C PRO A 308 -17.09 -9.31 -11.76
N LEU A 309 -17.18 -10.02 -10.63
CA LEU A 309 -18.21 -9.77 -9.62
C LEU A 309 -17.97 -8.43 -8.90
N LEU A 310 -16.72 -8.15 -8.51
CA LEU A 310 -16.35 -6.86 -7.92
C LEU A 310 -16.51 -5.73 -8.93
N PHE A 311 -16.17 -5.96 -10.20
CA PHE A 311 -16.41 -5.01 -11.27
C PHE A 311 -17.90 -4.69 -11.45
N TRP A 312 -18.74 -5.71 -11.46
CA TRP A 312 -20.19 -5.54 -11.57
C TRP A 312 -20.76 -4.79 -10.36
N MET A 313 -20.31 -5.13 -9.16
CA MET A 313 -20.68 -4.44 -7.91
C MET A 313 -20.23 -2.98 -7.91
N ALA A 314 -18.99 -2.69 -8.32
CA ALA A 314 -18.45 -1.32 -8.40
C ALA A 314 -19.29 -0.44 -9.34
N ARG A 315 -19.81 -1.02 -10.43
CA ARG A 315 -20.61 -0.29 -11.42
C ARG A 315 -22.06 -0.07 -10.98
N LYS A 316 -22.66 -1.03 -10.27
CA LYS A 316 -24.10 -1.04 -9.97
C LYS A 316 -24.43 -0.62 -8.53
N TYR A 317 -23.52 -0.87 -7.58
CA TYR A 317 -23.73 -0.70 -6.15
C TYR A 317 -22.47 -0.17 -5.46
N GLU A 318 -22.07 1.08 -5.79
CA GLU A 318 -20.87 1.74 -5.24
C GLU A 318 -20.79 1.66 -3.71
N SER A 319 -21.91 1.86 -3.02
CA SER A 319 -22.00 1.82 -1.55
C SER A 319 -21.80 0.44 -0.94
N ARG A 320 -21.90 -0.64 -1.73
CA ARG A 320 -21.78 -2.03 -1.27
C ARG A 320 -20.51 -2.72 -1.76
N LEU A 321 -19.66 -2.03 -2.53
CA LEU A 321 -18.42 -2.57 -3.08
C LEU A 321 -17.51 -3.15 -1.99
N MET A 322 -17.39 -2.45 -0.86
CA MET A 322 -16.58 -2.87 0.26
C MET A 322 -17.12 -4.16 0.91
N ILE A 323 -18.44 -4.28 1.06
CA ILE A 323 -19.09 -5.50 1.59
C ILE A 323 -18.86 -6.67 0.63
N ALA A 324 -19.00 -6.43 -0.67
CA ALA A 324 -18.72 -7.44 -1.71
C ALA A 324 -17.28 -7.96 -1.62
N TRP A 325 -16.34 -7.03 -1.43
CA TRP A 325 -14.92 -7.34 -1.30
C TRP A 325 -14.61 -8.17 -0.06
N ILE A 326 -15.23 -7.84 1.08
CA ILE A 326 -15.11 -8.63 2.31
C ILE A 326 -15.66 -10.04 2.08
N ALA A 327 -16.88 -10.14 1.56
CA ALA A 327 -17.55 -11.41 1.35
C ALA A 327 -16.76 -12.32 0.41
N LEU A 328 -16.20 -11.77 -0.66
CA LEU A 328 -15.32 -12.50 -1.58
C LEU A 328 -14.01 -12.91 -0.91
N SER A 329 -13.35 -11.99 -0.20
CA SER A 329 -12.11 -12.29 0.52
C SER A 329 -12.29 -13.41 1.55
N ILE A 330 -13.40 -13.39 2.31
CA ILE A 330 -13.75 -14.44 3.27
C ILE A 330 -14.07 -15.75 2.54
N CYS A 331 -14.85 -15.70 1.45
CA CYS A 331 -15.18 -16.90 0.69
C CYS A 331 -13.92 -17.57 0.11
N PHE A 332 -12.97 -16.78 -0.38
CA PHE A 332 -11.68 -17.27 -0.84
C PHE A 332 -10.81 -17.82 0.29
N LEU A 333 -10.84 -17.19 1.45
CA LEU A 333 -10.17 -17.68 2.65
C LEU A 333 -10.69 -19.05 3.06
N VAL A 334 -12.02 -19.24 3.07
CA VAL A 334 -12.65 -20.53 3.39
C VAL A 334 -12.31 -21.60 2.36
N LEU A 335 -12.33 -21.26 1.06
CA LEU A 335 -11.96 -22.19 -0.02
C LEU A 335 -10.49 -22.64 0.05
N MET A 336 -9.60 -21.77 0.52
CA MET A 336 -8.17 -22.08 0.69
C MET A 336 -7.89 -22.98 1.91
N ILE A 337 -8.69 -22.88 2.97
CA ILE A 337 -8.51 -23.71 4.19
C ILE A 337 -9.05 -25.13 3.99
N GLN A 338 -9.96 -25.33 3.04
CA GLN A 338 -10.59 -26.64 2.75
C GLN A 338 -9.82 -27.49 1.73
N LEU A 339 -8.72 -26.97 1.17
CA LEU A 339 -7.82 -27.64 0.24
C LEU A 339 -6.47 -27.84 0.91
#